data_AF-A0A7H1J1C6-F1
#
_entry.id   AF-A0A7H1J1C6-F1
#
_cell.length_a   1.000
_cell.length_b   1.000
_cell.length_c   1.000
_cell.angle_alpha   90.00
_cell.angle_beta   90.00
_cell.angle_gamma   90.00
#
_symmetry.space_group_name_H-M   'P 1'
#
loop_
_entity.id
_entity.type
_entity.pdbx_description
1 polymer ?
#
loop_
_entity_poly.entity_id
_entity_poly.type
_entity_poly.pdbx_seq_one_letter_code
_entity_poly.pdbx_strand_id
1 'polypeptide(L)'
;MEFRVVSRDARLSGNHQNLTFLIIDRWNDFSFVTQFQMTVFDHRGERHDIGYVKIGFVGQTTEVTTHEKLEETFSELDSSFFSLGNSINFYKNIADLGDVGRELLEKLNDLACNPSLIESIREEEVFAVSLLRDTSLSVIKGQYHRVLNGGKELTNYQFSYVREGSESYSDIELEFDVTVESKPSTNIHAIIGRNGVGKTTLLNDMIKVVTRSPDSNGAFVDRSGARDREIDEEYFSSLISVSFSAFDPFTPPEDQPDPSKGTCYYYIGLKDVAKEGFHHDISALNEDCCRALRSCFNDDAKDKLWSNAIECLGYDENFSSANLMDLRGRFNETKQSLRDKQYDSAEFEERFLEVITPTLDSLSCKRH
;
A
#
# COMPACT_ATOMS: atom_id res chain seq x y z
N MET A 1 -9.51 28.70 -13.90
CA MET A 1 -10.26 27.50 -14.34
C MET A 1 -11.40 27.24 -13.35
N GLU A 2 -12.60 26.90 -13.83
CA GLU A 2 -13.79 26.54 -13.02
C GLU A 2 -13.86 25.01 -12.89
N PHE A 3 -14.41 24.50 -11.77
CA PHE A 3 -14.70 23.09 -11.56
C PHE A 3 -16.20 22.82 -11.63
N ARG A 4 -16.60 21.71 -12.24
CA ARG A 4 -17.99 21.22 -12.25
C ARG A 4 -18.07 19.77 -11.81
N VAL A 5 -18.88 19.53 -10.79
CA VAL A 5 -19.18 18.17 -10.32
C VAL A 5 -20.35 17.63 -11.13
N VAL A 6 -20.18 16.45 -11.72
CA VAL A 6 -21.20 15.83 -12.57
C VAL A 6 -21.42 14.37 -12.22
N SER A 7 -22.61 13.86 -12.52
CA SER A 7 -22.92 12.45 -12.33
C SER A 7 -22.14 11.55 -13.29
N ARG A 8 -22.00 10.27 -12.93
CA ARG A 8 -21.27 9.26 -13.72
C ARG A 8 -21.77 9.13 -15.17
N ASP A 9 -23.06 9.34 -15.39
CA ASP A 9 -23.70 9.19 -16.71
C ASP A 9 -23.68 10.49 -17.53
N ALA A 10 -23.10 11.57 -17.00
CA ALA A 10 -23.04 12.85 -17.68
C ALA A 10 -22.17 12.74 -18.93
N ARG A 11 -22.75 13.13 -20.07
CA ARG A 11 -21.98 13.30 -21.31
C ARG A 11 -21.33 14.67 -21.28
N LEU A 12 -20.00 14.70 -21.31
CA LEU A 12 -19.22 15.92 -21.51
C LEU A 12 -19.33 16.36 -22.99
N SER A 13 -20.51 16.85 -23.39
CA SER A 13 -20.77 17.32 -24.75
C SER A 13 -20.75 18.84 -24.84
N GLY A 14 -19.96 19.37 -25.77
CA GLY A 14 -19.86 20.81 -26.01
C GLY A 14 -18.41 21.25 -26.24
N ASN A 15 -18.24 22.51 -26.64
CA ASN A 15 -16.92 23.16 -26.66
C ASN A 15 -16.68 23.78 -25.29
N HIS A 16 -15.90 23.10 -24.46
CA HIS A 16 -15.47 23.60 -23.16
C HIS A 16 -14.08 24.21 -23.29
N GLN A 17 -13.82 25.28 -22.54
CA GLN A 17 -12.50 25.91 -22.44
C GLN A 17 -12.29 26.33 -20.99
N ASN A 18 -11.08 26.14 -20.47
CA ASN A 18 -10.72 26.49 -19.11
C ASN A 18 -11.69 25.92 -18.05
N LEU A 19 -12.05 24.64 -18.20
CA LEU A 19 -13.04 23.96 -17.38
C LEU A 19 -12.56 22.58 -16.94
N THR A 20 -12.73 22.26 -15.67
CA THR A 20 -12.42 20.95 -15.10
C THR A 20 -13.70 20.26 -14.67
N PHE A 21 -13.86 19.00 -15.07
CA PHE A 21 -14.95 18.16 -14.61
C PHE A 21 -14.46 17.17 -13.56
N LEU A 22 -15.24 17.05 -12.49
CA LEU A 22 -15.13 16.01 -11.47
C LEU A 22 -16.34 15.10 -11.61
N ILE A 23 -16.15 13.95 -12.24
CA ILE A 23 -17.21 12.99 -12.50
C ILE A 23 -17.28 12.05 -11.28
N ILE A 24 -18.44 12.00 -10.63
CA ILE A 24 -18.65 11.18 -9.44
C ILE A 24 -18.42 9.71 -9.78
N ASP A 25 -17.48 9.08 -9.07
CA ASP A 25 -17.35 7.64 -9.05
C ASP A 25 -17.94 7.11 -7.73
N ARG A 26 -18.92 6.21 -7.81
CA ARG A 26 -19.59 5.65 -6.62
C ARG A 26 -18.75 4.55 -5.96
N TRP A 27 -17.43 4.62 -6.14
CA TRP A 27 -16.50 3.72 -5.49
C TRP A 27 -16.60 3.92 -3.98
N ASN A 28 -16.77 2.81 -3.28
CA ASN A 28 -17.02 2.78 -1.84
C ASN A 28 -15.78 2.20 -1.16
N ASP A 29 -15.05 3.07 -0.46
CA ASP A 29 -13.90 2.73 0.38
C ASP A 29 -14.39 2.56 1.82
N PHE A 30 -14.83 1.36 2.19
CA PHE A 30 -15.32 1.07 3.55
C PHE A 30 -16.36 2.07 4.06
N SER A 31 -17.35 2.36 3.21
CA SER A 31 -18.45 3.33 3.39
C SER A 31 -18.09 4.80 3.12
N PHE A 32 -16.83 5.13 2.85
CA PHE A 32 -16.47 6.46 2.34
C PHE A 32 -16.59 6.52 0.82
N VAL A 33 -17.27 7.56 0.30
CA VAL A 33 -17.41 7.83 -1.14
C VAL A 33 -16.76 9.17 -1.46
N THR A 34 -15.49 9.10 -1.85
CA THR A 34 -14.59 10.25 -2.03
C THR A 34 -14.03 10.35 -3.45
N GLN A 35 -14.28 9.36 -4.32
CA GLN A 35 -13.60 9.22 -5.60
C GLN A 35 -14.30 9.98 -6.74
N PHE A 36 -13.49 10.67 -7.54
CA PHE A 36 -13.92 11.38 -8.73
C PHE A 36 -12.96 11.08 -9.89
N GLN A 37 -13.49 10.93 -11.10
CA GLN A 37 -12.69 10.97 -12.31
C GLN A 37 -12.54 12.42 -12.75
N MET A 38 -11.29 12.88 -12.93
CA MET A 38 -10.97 14.24 -13.33
C MET A 38 -10.67 14.34 -14.83
N THR A 39 -11.32 15.28 -15.50
CA THR A 39 -11.09 15.63 -16.91
C THR A 39 -10.91 17.14 -17.03
N VAL A 40 -9.86 17.58 -17.72
CA VAL A 40 -9.53 19.00 -17.88
C VAL A 40 -9.70 19.41 -19.34
N PHE A 41 -10.36 20.54 -19.58
CA PHE A 41 -10.38 21.21 -20.87
C PHE A 41 -9.54 22.48 -20.79
N ASP A 42 -8.46 22.53 -21.55
CA ASP A 42 -7.51 23.65 -21.50
C ASP A 42 -8.02 24.92 -22.20
N HIS A 43 -7.16 25.93 -22.33
CA HIS A 43 -7.49 27.20 -22.98
C HIS A 43 -7.82 27.06 -24.48
N ARG A 44 -7.40 25.98 -25.14
CA ARG A 44 -7.71 25.65 -26.54
C ARG A 44 -8.96 24.79 -26.66
N GLY A 45 -9.46 24.29 -25.53
CA GLY A 45 -10.55 23.32 -25.45
C GLY A 45 -10.10 21.90 -25.77
N GLU A 46 -8.80 21.62 -25.69
CA GLU A 46 -8.29 20.26 -25.78
C GLU A 46 -8.63 19.51 -24.49
N ARG A 47 -9.10 18.27 -24.64
CA ARG A 47 -9.51 17.41 -23.54
C ARG A 47 -8.34 16.59 -23.03
N HIS A 48 -8.11 16.64 -21.73
CA HIS A 48 -7.09 15.88 -21.02
C HIS A 48 -7.76 14.99 -19.96
N ASP A 49 -7.71 13.67 -20.15
CA ASP A 49 -8.22 12.71 -19.17
C ASP A 49 -7.13 12.46 -18.12
N ILE A 50 -7.29 13.03 -16.93
CA ILE A 50 -6.23 13.04 -15.92
C ILE A 50 -6.18 11.73 -15.13
N GLY A 51 -7.35 11.20 -14.77
CA GLY A 51 -7.48 9.98 -13.96
C GLY A 51 -8.34 10.21 -12.72
N TYR A 52 -8.12 9.41 -11.69
CA TYR A 52 -8.91 9.45 -10.46
C TYR A 52 -8.26 10.31 -9.38
N VAL A 53 -9.07 11.13 -8.71
CA VAL A 53 -8.74 11.91 -7.52
C VAL A 53 -9.72 11.55 -6.41
N LYS A 54 -9.22 11.42 -5.19
CA LYS A 54 -10.05 11.29 -3.99
C LYS A 54 -10.12 12.65 -3.31
N ILE A 55 -11.31 13.07 -2.90
CA ILE A 55 -11.55 14.33 -2.19
C ILE A 55 -12.25 13.99 -0.89
N GLY A 56 -11.65 14.37 0.23
CA GLY A 56 -12.19 14.23 1.58
C GLY A 56 -12.41 15.59 2.23
N PHE A 57 -13.10 15.61 3.37
CA PHE A 57 -13.23 16.80 4.20
C PHE A 57 -13.06 16.51 5.69
N VAL A 58 -12.68 17.54 6.45
CA VAL A 58 -12.48 17.47 7.91
C VAL A 58 -13.78 17.11 8.61
N GLY A 59 -13.72 16.11 9.50
CA GLY A 59 -14.87 15.56 10.21
C GLY A 59 -15.82 14.72 9.35
N GLN A 60 -15.36 14.21 8.20
CA GLN A 60 -16.18 13.37 7.34
C GLN A 60 -16.49 12.03 8.01
N THR A 61 -17.78 11.73 8.13
CA THR A 61 -18.29 10.43 8.55
C THR A 61 -18.73 9.62 7.33
N THR A 62 -19.04 8.34 7.53
CA THR A 62 -19.57 7.45 6.48
C THR A 62 -21.02 7.77 6.08
N GLU A 63 -21.70 8.67 6.82
CA GLU A 63 -23.08 9.07 6.54
C GLU A 63 -23.20 10.13 5.45
N VAL A 64 -22.15 10.93 5.24
CA VAL A 64 -22.15 12.04 4.28
C VAL A 64 -21.04 11.84 3.25
N THR A 65 -21.44 11.71 2.00
CA THR A 65 -20.51 11.55 0.89
C THR A 65 -19.90 12.90 0.49
N THR A 66 -18.72 12.89 -0.13
CA THR A 66 -18.05 14.15 -0.50
C THR A 66 -18.88 14.97 -1.49
N HIS A 67 -19.51 14.32 -2.46
CA HIS A 67 -20.30 15.01 -3.48
C HIS A 67 -21.60 15.65 -2.95
N GLU A 68 -22.11 15.24 -1.79
CA GLU A 68 -23.25 15.90 -1.15
C GLU A 68 -22.87 17.22 -0.47
N LYS A 69 -21.59 17.37 -0.08
CA LYS A 69 -21.05 18.57 0.56
C LYS A 69 -20.42 19.55 -0.44
N LEU A 70 -19.97 19.05 -1.59
CA LEU A 70 -19.41 19.88 -2.67
C LEU A 70 -20.51 20.64 -3.41
N GLU A 71 -20.20 21.88 -3.79
CA GLU A 71 -21.03 22.64 -4.73
C GLU A 71 -20.96 22.01 -6.12
N GLU A 72 -22.06 22.08 -6.89
CA GLU A 72 -22.09 21.58 -8.28
C GLU A 72 -21.05 22.30 -9.16
N THR A 73 -20.72 23.55 -8.84
CA THR A 73 -19.75 24.37 -9.55
C THR A 73 -18.99 25.24 -8.55
N PHE A 74 -17.65 25.25 -8.63
CA PHE A 74 -16.80 26.03 -7.73
C PHE A 74 -15.50 26.46 -8.43
N SER A 75 -14.83 27.49 -7.90
CA SER A 75 -13.53 27.94 -8.42
C SER A 75 -12.34 27.34 -7.69
N GLU A 76 -12.51 27.00 -6.41
CA GLU A 76 -11.53 26.37 -5.53
C GLU A 76 -12.28 25.67 -4.38
N LEU A 77 -11.64 24.67 -3.78
CA LEU A 77 -12.14 24.03 -2.57
C LEU A 77 -11.83 24.89 -1.35
N ASP A 78 -12.79 25.01 -0.44
CA ASP A 78 -12.53 25.65 0.85
C ASP A 78 -11.54 24.83 1.70
N SER A 79 -11.00 25.46 2.75
CA SER A 79 -9.96 24.86 3.59
C SER A 79 -10.40 23.64 4.41
N SER A 80 -11.70 23.28 4.40
CA SER A 80 -12.20 22.06 5.04
C SER A 80 -12.02 20.83 4.16
N PHE A 81 -11.73 20.98 2.87
CA PHE A 81 -11.49 19.89 1.93
C PHE A 81 -10.01 19.70 1.62
N PHE A 82 -9.66 18.46 1.27
CA PHE A 82 -8.34 18.07 0.82
C PHE A 82 -8.47 16.99 -0.26
N SER A 83 -7.49 16.90 -1.14
CA SER A 83 -7.53 15.92 -2.24
C SER A 83 -6.24 15.15 -2.41
N LEU A 84 -6.34 14.00 -3.06
CA LEU A 84 -5.19 13.17 -3.40
C LEU A 84 -5.45 12.41 -4.71
N GLY A 85 -4.54 12.56 -5.67
CA GLY A 85 -4.49 11.72 -6.86
C GLY A 85 -4.30 10.24 -6.52
N ASN A 86 -5.09 9.37 -7.14
CA ASN A 86 -5.12 7.93 -6.82
C ASN A 86 -3.95 7.13 -7.40
N SER A 87 -3.09 7.74 -8.23
CA SER A 87 -1.97 7.04 -8.84
C SER A 87 -0.86 7.98 -9.29
N ILE A 88 0.33 7.43 -9.53
CA ILE A 88 1.44 8.18 -10.13
C ILE A 88 1.08 8.76 -11.51
N ASN A 89 0.26 8.06 -12.30
CA ASN A 89 -0.14 8.51 -13.64
C ASN A 89 -1.03 9.75 -13.57
N PHE A 90 -1.84 9.91 -12.52
CA PHE A 90 -2.59 11.14 -12.28
C PHE A 90 -1.65 12.34 -12.21
N TYR A 91 -0.58 12.23 -11.42
CA TYR A 91 0.39 13.31 -11.23
C TYR A 91 1.24 13.57 -12.48
N LYS A 92 1.55 12.54 -13.28
CA LYS A 92 2.19 12.73 -14.60
C LYS A 92 1.29 13.54 -15.53
N ASN A 93 0.04 13.13 -15.66
CA ASN A 93 -0.94 13.80 -16.51
C ASN A 93 -1.18 15.26 -16.07
N ILE A 94 -1.17 15.52 -14.75
CA ILE A 94 -1.22 16.89 -14.23
C ILE A 94 0.05 17.68 -14.57
N ALA A 95 1.23 17.10 -14.39
CA ALA A 95 2.50 17.75 -14.67
C ALA A 95 2.62 18.13 -16.16
N ASP A 96 2.07 17.32 -17.07
CA ASP A 96 2.03 17.58 -18.51
C ASP A 96 1.21 18.83 -18.87
N LEU A 97 0.29 19.28 -17.99
CA LEU A 97 -0.44 20.54 -18.14
C LEU A 97 0.37 21.78 -17.72
N GLY A 98 1.59 21.60 -17.18
CA GLY A 98 2.45 22.68 -16.72
C GLY A 98 1.82 23.50 -15.59
N ASP A 99 1.92 24.83 -15.66
CA ASP A 99 1.44 25.75 -14.62
C ASP A 99 -0.07 25.61 -14.34
N VAL A 100 -0.86 25.27 -15.35
CA VAL A 100 -2.30 25.01 -15.20
C VAL A 100 -2.55 23.81 -14.30
N GLY A 101 -1.74 22.76 -14.44
CA GLY A 101 -1.83 21.58 -13.59
C GLY A 101 -1.55 21.90 -12.12
N ARG A 102 -0.53 22.72 -11.85
CA ARG A 102 -0.22 23.16 -10.49
C ARG A 102 -1.33 24.04 -9.90
N GLU A 103 -1.86 25.00 -10.66
CA GLU A 103 -3.00 25.83 -10.23
C GLU A 103 -4.22 24.97 -9.87
N LEU A 104 -4.49 23.90 -10.63
CA LEU A 104 -5.56 22.97 -10.34
C LEU A 104 -5.37 22.23 -9.02
N LEU A 105 -4.16 21.73 -8.75
CA LEU A 105 -3.86 21.03 -7.50
C LEU A 105 -3.91 21.96 -6.28
N GLU A 106 -3.45 23.20 -6.42
CA GLU A 106 -3.56 24.22 -5.37
C GLU A 106 -5.04 24.48 -5.04
N LYS A 107 -5.88 24.64 -6.06
CA LYS A 107 -7.34 24.84 -5.91
C LYS A 107 -8.09 23.63 -5.36
N LEU A 108 -7.51 22.43 -5.45
CA LEU A 108 -8.07 21.22 -4.89
C LEU A 108 -7.48 20.86 -3.51
N ASN A 109 -6.63 21.72 -2.93
CA ASN A 109 -5.93 21.42 -1.68
C ASN A 109 -5.23 20.05 -1.74
N ASP A 110 -4.54 19.75 -2.85
CA ASP A 110 -3.93 18.44 -3.08
C ASP A 110 -2.74 18.19 -2.16
N LEU A 111 -2.71 17.01 -1.54
CA LEU A 111 -1.74 16.64 -0.51
C LEU A 111 -0.34 16.36 -1.06
N ALA A 112 -0.18 15.99 -2.33
CA ALA A 112 1.14 15.86 -2.94
C ALA A 112 1.68 17.23 -3.38
N CYS A 113 0.80 18.15 -3.78
CA CYS A 113 1.16 19.53 -4.09
C CYS A 113 1.49 20.33 -2.82
N ASN A 114 0.73 20.15 -1.75
CA ASN A 114 0.93 20.79 -0.46
C ASN A 114 0.96 19.77 0.71
N PRO A 115 2.10 19.07 0.90
CA PRO A 115 2.24 18.07 1.96
C PRO A 115 2.08 18.60 3.38
N SER A 116 2.16 19.92 3.60
CA SER A 116 2.00 20.52 4.92
C SER A 116 0.58 20.36 5.50
N LEU A 117 -0.42 20.14 4.63
CA LEU A 117 -1.80 19.90 5.03
C LEU A 117 -1.99 18.56 5.76
N ILE A 118 -1.13 17.58 5.51
CA ILE A 118 -1.23 16.22 6.05
C ILE A 118 -1.28 16.24 7.58
N GLU A 119 -0.45 17.06 8.23
CA GLU A 119 -0.38 17.10 9.70
C GLU A 119 -1.70 17.58 10.33
N SER A 120 -2.49 18.38 9.62
CA SER A 120 -3.79 18.87 10.11
C SER A 120 -4.94 17.86 9.96
N ILE A 121 -4.77 16.85 9.10
CA ILE A 121 -5.80 15.85 8.78
C ILE A 121 -5.40 14.43 9.17
N ARG A 122 -4.25 14.27 9.86
CA ARG A 122 -3.65 12.96 10.15
C ARG A 122 -4.58 12.03 10.93
N GLU A 123 -5.40 12.60 11.81
CA GLU A 123 -6.36 11.89 12.65
C GLU A 123 -7.74 11.70 11.98
N GLU A 124 -7.92 12.16 10.75
CA GLU A 124 -9.19 12.01 10.02
C GLU A 124 -9.33 10.57 9.52
N GLU A 125 -10.42 9.90 9.90
CA GLU A 125 -10.69 8.51 9.50
C GLU A 125 -10.79 8.38 7.97
N VAL A 126 -11.42 9.34 7.29
CA VAL A 126 -11.51 9.36 5.82
C VAL A 126 -10.12 9.41 5.16
N PHE A 127 -9.15 10.07 5.80
CA PHE A 127 -7.79 10.15 5.28
C PHE A 127 -7.10 8.80 5.36
N ALA A 128 -7.11 8.17 6.54
CA ALA A 128 -6.50 6.86 6.76
C ALA A 128 -7.17 5.74 5.94
N VAL A 129 -8.50 5.71 5.89
CA VAL A 129 -9.28 4.61 5.31
C VAL A 129 -9.47 4.74 3.81
N SER A 130 -9.79 5.94 3.32
CA SER A 130 -10.12 6.15 1.90
C SER A 130 -8.95 6.70 1.10
N LEU A 131 -8.40 7.86 1.49
CA LEU A 131 -7.36 8.52 0.68
C LEU A 131 -6.06 7.69 0.65
N LEU A 132 -5.66 7.12 1.77
CA LEU A 132 -4.45 6.30 1.87
C LEU A 132 -4.65 4.81 1.53
N ARG A 133 -5.85 4.37 1.14
CA ARG A 133 -6.16 2.94 0.91
C ARG A 133 -5.11 2.19 0.08
N ASP A 134 -4.66 2.82 -1.00
CA ASP A 134 -3.75 2.22 -1.98
C ASP A 134 -2.41 2.97 -2.07
N THR A 135 -2.07 3.77 -1.05
CA THR A 135 -0.85 4.58 -1.03
C THR A 135 -0.31 4.78 0.38
N SER A 136 0.79 5.53 0.53
CA SER A 136 1.41 5.80 1.84
C SER A 136 1.95 7.22 1.89
N LEU A 137 2.22 7.73 3.10
CA LEU A 137 2.85 9.03 3.29
C LEU A 137 4.18 9.16 2.53
N SER A 138 4.98 8.09 2.51
CA SER A 138 6.24 8.02 1.75
C SER A 138 6.05 8.30 0.25
N VAL A 139 4.98 7.76 -0.33
CA VAL A 139 4.65 7.90 -1.75
C VAL A 139 4.15 9.30 -2.04
N ILE A 140 3.32 9.87 -1.17
CA ILE A 140 2.76 11.22 -1.33
C ILE A 140 3.86 12.28 -1.21
N LYS A 141 4.60 12.27 -0.09
CA LYS A 141 5.65 13.25 0.22
C LYS A 141 6.88 13.07 -0.69
N GLY A 142 7.13 11.84 -1.15
CA GLY A 142 8.27 11.50 -2.00
C GLY A 142 7.92 11.43 -3.49
N GLN A 143 7.33 10.32 -3.92
CA GLN A 143 7.18 9.97 -5.34
C GLN A 143 6.26 10.93 -6.09
N TYR A 144 5.06 11.20 -5.57
CA TYR A 144 4.06 12.06 -6.20
C TYR A 144 4.56 13.49 -6.28
N HIS A 145 5.05 14.03 -5.16
CA HIS A 145 5.65 15.37 -5.11
C HIS A 145 6.82 15.53 -6.10
N ARG A 146 7.69 14.51 -6.20
CA ARG A 146 8.83 14.54 -7.13
C ARG A 146 8.39 14.54 -8.60
N VAL A 147 7.44 13.68 -8.97
CA VAL A 147 6.94 13.60 -10.36
C VAL A 147 6.20 14.88 -10.76
N LEU A 148 5.42 15.46 -9.84
CA LEU A 148 4.80 16.78 -10.05
C LEU A 148 5.80 17.89 -10.35
N ASN A 149 7.00 17.79 -9.78
CA ASN A 149 8.08 18.74 -9.99
C ASN A 149 9.00 18.37 -11.17
N GLY A 150 8.58 17.46 -12.06
CA GLY A 150 9.34 17.03 -13.24
C GLY A 150 10.48 16.05 -12.96
N GLY A 151 10.51 15.48 -11.76
CA GLY A 151 11.47 14.46 -11.37
C GLY A 151 11.13 13.08 -11.93
N LYS A 152 12.04 12.12 -11.73
CA LYS A 152 11.83 10.71 -12.13
C LYS A 152 10.87 10.01 -11.17
N GLU A 153 10.06 9.11 -11.72
CA GLU A 153 9.16 8.23 -10.95
C GLU A 153 9.93 7.30 -10.02
N LEU A 154 10.88 6.54 -10.58
CA LEU A 154 11.74 5.63 -9.83
C LEU A 154 13.06 6.31 -9.50
N THR A 155 13.50 6.14 -8.25
CA THR A 155 14.77 6.66 -7.75
C THR A 155 15.57 5.56 -7.09
N ASN A 156 16.89 5.69 -7.13
CA ASN A 156 17.78 4.84 -6.36
C ASN A 156 17.47 4.98 -4.87
N TYR A 157 17.66 3.90 -4.12
CA TYR A 157 17.67 3.94 -2.66
C TYR A 157 19.10 3.80 -2.18
N GLN A 158 19.54 4.70 -1.30
CA GLN A 158 20.88 4.69 -0.73
C GLN A 158 20.74 5.01 0.74
N PHE A 159 20.75 3.99 1.58
CA PHE A 159 20.67 4.15 3.03
C PHE A 159 21.60 3.17 3.73
N SER A 160 21.93 3.45 4.99
CA SER A 160 22.64 2.52 5.85
C SER A 160 21.85 2.21 7.11
N TYR A 161 22.12 1.05 7.70
CA TYR A 161 21.76 0.74 9.08
C TYR A 161 23.04 0.78 9.92
N VAL A 162 23.04 1.62 10.96
CA VAL A 162 24.19 1.81 11.84
C VAL A 162 23.79 1.42 13.25
N ARG A 163 24.59 0.61 13.92
CA ARG A 163 24.41 0.22 15.33
C ARG A 163 25.74 0.33 16.06
N GLU A 164 25.76 1.12 17.12
CA GLU A 164 26.95 1.23 17.96
C GLU A 164 27.22 -0.08 18.70
N GLY A 165 28.51 -0.40 18.85
CA GLY A 165 28.95 -1.54 19.63
C GLY A 165 28.66 -1.35 21.12
N SER A 166 28.53 -2.47 21.83
CA SER A 166 28.48 -2.52 23.28
C SER A 166 29.54 -3.49 23.81
N GLU A 167 29.63 -3.68 25.13
CA GLU A 167 30.48 -4.73 25.69
C GLU A 167 30.14 -6.15 25.16
N SER A 168 28.92 -6.35 24.64
CA SER A 168 28.43 -7.66 24.17
C SER A 168 28.53 -7.86 22.66
N TYR A 169 28.74 -6.81 21.86
CA TYR A 169 28.75 -6.90 20.38
C TYR A 169 29.48 -5.73 19.74
N SER A 170 30.06 -5.94 18.55
CA SER A 170 30.75 -4.90 17.80
C SER A 170 29.79 -3.88 17.19
N ASP A 171 30.36 -2.74 16.81
CA ASP A 171 29.79 -1.81 15.87
C ASP A 171 29.45 -2.51 14.54
N ILE A 172 28.34 -2.09 13.94
CA ILE A 172 27.87 -2.59 12.65
C ILE A 172 27.41 -1.39 11.82
N GLU A 173 27.89 -1.34 10.58
CA GLU A 173 27.35 -0.49 9.53
C GLU A 173 27.03 -1.38 8.31
N LEU A 174 25.78 -1.34 7.85
CA LEU A 174 25.32 -2.05 6.67
C LEU A 174 24.83 -1.03 5.65
N GLU A 175 25.40 -1.07 4.44
CA GLU A 175 25.02 -0.19 3.35
C GLU A 175 24.07 -0.88 2.38
N PHE A 176 23.00 -0.18 1.99
CA PHE A 176 21.98 -0.63 1.05
C PHE A 176 21.92 0.33 -0.13
N ASP A 177 22.63 -0.02 -1.20
CA ASP A 177 22.67 0.75 -2.45
C ASP A 177 21.87 0.05 -3.56
N VAL A 178 20.65 0.53 -3.80
CA VAL A 178 19.74 0.01 -4.81
C VAL A 178 19.72 0.93 -6.03
N THR A 179 20.16 0.42 -7.18
CA THR A 179 20.11 1.12 -8.47
C THR A 179 18.91 0.66 -9.28
N VAL A 180 18.04 1.60 -9.62
CA VAL A 180 16.85 1.38 -10.46
C VAL A 180 17.25 0.82 -11.82
N GLU A 181 16.48 -0.15 -12.33
CA GLU A 181 16.65 -0.78 -13.65
C GLU A 181 18.02 -1.48 -13.87
N SER A 182 18.79 -1.68 -12.80
CA SER A 182 20.05 -2.41 -12.86
C SER A 182 19.84 -3.86 -13.32
N LYS A 183 20.81 -4.37 -14.10
CA LYS A 183 20.87 -5.76 -14.55
C LYS A 183 22.27 -6.31 -14.25
N PRO A 184 22.44 -7.28 -13.32
CA PRO A 184 21.41 -7.87 -12.44
C PRO A 184 20.85 -6.84 -11.44
N SER A 185 19.69 -7.14 -10.85
CA SER A 185 19.05 -6.24 -9.88
C SER A 185 19.86 -6.17 -8.58
N THR A 186 19.92 -4.98 -7.99
CA THR A 186 20.66 -4.72 -6.73
C THR A 186 19.74 -4.58 -5.51
N ASN A 187 18.48 -5.03 -5.61
CA ASN A 187 17.46 -4.90 -4.57
C ASN A 187 17.32 -6.14 -3.67
N ILE A 188 18.25 -7.09 -3.77
CA ILE A 188 18.28 -8.30 -2.95
C ILE A 188 19.58 -8.29 -2.16
N HIS A 189 19.46 -8.26 -0.84
CA HIS A 189 20.58 -8.28 0.09
C HIS A 189 20.52 -9.56 0.92
N ALA A 190 21.66 -10.24 1.09
CA ALA A 190 21.75 -11.50 1.82
C ALA A 190 22.78 -11.41 2.94
N ILE A 191 22.36 -11.72 4.17
CA ILE A 191 23.24 -11.81 5.33
C ILE A 191 23.57 -13.28 5.58
N ILE A 192 24.84 -13.65 5.40
CA ILE A 192 25.34 -15.02 5.58
C ILE A 192 26.34 -15.10 6.73
N GLY A 193 26.37 -16.24 7.41
CA GLY A 193 27.25 -16.44 8.55
C GLY A 193 26.91 -17.69 9.33
N ARG A 194 27.81 -18.13 10.23
CA ARG A 194 27.61 -19.32 11.06
C ARG A 194 26.33 -19.21 11.92
N ASN A 195 25.80 -20.35 12.36
CA ASN A 195 24.68 -20.34 13.30
C ASN A 195 25.12 -19.70 14.63
N GLY A 196 24.24 -18.92 15.25
CA GLY A 196 24.52 -18.25 16.52
C GLY A 196 25.33 -16.95 16.43
N VAL A 197 25.74 -16.48 15.24
CA VAL A 197 26.49 -15.21 15.10
C VAL A 197 25.61 -13.94 15.16
N GLY A 198 24.32 -14.08 15.47
CA GLY A 198 23.42 -12.93 15.65
C GLY A 198 22.70 -12.42 14.39
N LYS A 199 22.63 -13.20 13.30
CA LYS A 199 21.92 -12.80 12.06
C LYS A 199 20.45 -12.42 12.31
N THR A 200 19.71 -13.28 12.99
CA THR A 200 18.30 -13.02 13.34
C THR A 200 18.17 -11.84 14.30
N THR A 201 19.10 -11.71 15.26
CA THR A 201 19.15 -10.57 16.18
C THR A 201 19.32 -9.25 15.42
N LEU A 202 20.24 -9.19 14.46
CA LEU A 202 20.46 -8.02 13.62
C LEU A 202 19.22 -7.64 12.80
N LEU A 203 18.54 -8.61 12.18
CA LEU A 203 17.29 -8.36 11.46
C LEU A 203 16.18 -7.84 12.40
N ASN A 204 16.10 -8.37 13.61
CA ASN A 204 15.14 -7.90 14.60
C ASN A 204 15.46 -6.50 15.12
N ASP A 205 16.73 -6.16 15.29
CA ASP A 205 17.14 -4.80 15.66
C ASP A 205 16.73 -3.81 14.56
N MET A 206 16.92 -4.17 13.29
CA MET A 206 16.44 -3.39 12.15
C MET A 206 14.91 -3.22 12.18
N ILE A 207 14.15 -4.30 12.40
CA ILE A 207 12.68 -4.24 12.54
C ILE A 207 12.30 -3.27 13.66
N LYS A 208 12.92 -3.39 14.84
CA LYS A 208 12.65 -2.53 16.00
C LYS A 208 12.91 -1.06 15.72
N VAL A 209 13.94 -0.71 14.94
CA VAL A 209 14.20 0.68 14.56
C VAL A 209 13.09 1.20 13.64
N VAL A 210 12.70 0.43 12.62
CA VAL A 210 11.61 0.82 11.71
C VAL A 210 10.28 0.96 12.46
N THR A 211 9.97 0.05 13.40
CA THR A 211 8.74 0.10 14.20
C THR A 211 8.86 0.96 15.46
N ARG A 212 9.96 1.73 15.62
CA ARG A 212 10.22 2.61 16.77
C ARG A 212 10.00 1.96 18.13
N SER A 213 10.43 0.72 18.29
CA SER A 213 10.38 0.03 19.58
C SER A 213 11.22 0.79 20.62
N PRO A 214 10.76 0.94 21.88
CA PRO A 214 11.53 1.60 22.94
C PRO A 214 12.90 0.96 23.18
N ASP A 215 13.03 -0.34 22.92
CA ASP A 215 14.27 -1.11 23.05
C ASP A 215 15.01 -1.27 21.71
N SER A 216 14.77 -0.35 20.77
CA SER A 216 15.49 -0.32 19.49
C SER A 216 16.95 0.08 19.71
N ASN A 217 17.83 -0.48 18.89
CA ASN A 217 19.25 -0.15 18.89
C ASN A 217 19.70 0.11 17.46
N GLY A 218 20.41 1.21 17.27
CA GLY A 218 20.84 1.71 15.97
C GLY A 218 19.86 2.66 15.31
N ALA A 219 20.21 3.08 14.10
CA ALA A 219 19.43 4.02 13.29
C ALA A 219 19.58 3.69 11.80
N PHE A 220 18.55 4.02 11.03
CA PHE A 220 18.65 4.06 9.57
C PHE A 220 19.05 5.46 9.13
N VAL A 221 19.97 5.56 8.17
CA VAL A 221 20.52 6.82 7.69
C VAL A 221 20.37 6.88 6.17
N ASP A 222 19.62 7.87 5.67
CA ASP A 222 19.53 8.20 4.25
C ASP A 222 20.83 8.90 3.81
N ARG A 223 21.47 8.31 2.79
CA ARG A 223 22.73 8.78 2.19
C ARG A 223 22.56 9.32 0.78
N SER A 224 21.33 9.38 0.28
CA SER A 224 21.04 9.84 -1.08
C SER A 224 21.19 11.35 -1.27
N GLY A 225 21.13 12.11 -0.17
CA GLY A 225 21.24 13.57 -0.14
C GLY A 225 22.68 14.10 -0.07
N ALA A 226 22.82 15.43 -0.08
CA ALA A 226 24.13 16.09 0.10
C ALA A 226 24.72 15.92 1.51
N ARG A 227 23.90 15.48 2.48
CA ARG A 227 24.28 15.16 3.85
C ARG A 227 23.45 13.99 4.30
N ASP A 228 24.10 13.11 5.05
CA ASP A 228 23.46 12.01 5.73
C ASP A 228 22.42 12.53 6.72
N ARG A 229 21.26 11.88 6.74
CA ARG A 229 20.15 12.22 7.64
C ARG A 229 19.54 10.94 8.19
N GLU A 230 19.20 10.95 9.46
CA GLU A 230 18.41 9.88 10.03
C GLU A 230 17.07 9.76 9.31
N ILE A 231 16.69 8.53 8.99
CA ILE A 231 15.45 8.19 8.32
C ILE A 231 14.28 8.35 9.31
N ASP A 232 13.25 9.08 8.89
CA ASP A 232 12.01 9.25 9.67
C ASP A 232 11.05 8.06 9.51
N GLU A 233 9.94 8.07 10.26
CA GLU A 233 8.94 6.99 10.25
C GLU A 233 8.13 6.89 8.95
N GLU A 234 8.22 7.88 8.08
CA GLU A 234 7.43 7.98 6.86
C GLU A 234 8.27 7.68 5.62
N TYR A 235 9.55 7.34 5.80
CA TYR A 235 10.45 7.02 4.69
C TYR A 235 10.10 5.71 4.00
N PHE A 236 9.85 4.65 4.77
CA PHE A 236 9.43 3.36 4.24
C PHE A 236 7.90 3.32 4.12
N SER A 237 7.39 2.80 3.00
CA SER A 237 5.95 2.60 2.85
C SER A 237 5.44 1.47 3.75
N SER A 238 6.20 0.38 3.81
CA SER A 238 5.84 -0.83 4.53
C SER A 238 7.06 -1.70 4.80
N LEU A 239 7.01 -2.42 5.91
CA LEU A 239 7.93 -3.47 6.30
C LEU A 239 7.16 -4.78 6.46
N ILE A 240 7.57 -5.79 5.68
CA ILE A 240 7.01 -7.15 5.77
C ILE A 240 8.07 -8.05 6.37
N SER A 241 7.82 -8.53 7.58
CA SER A 241 8.70 -9.46 8.29
C SER A 241 8.21 -10.88 8.09
N VAL A 242 9.06 -11.75 7.54
CA VAL A 242 8.72 -13.15 7.29
C VAL A 242 9.62 -14.06 8.12
N SER A 243 9.07 -14.85 9.04
CA SER A 243 9.83 -15.84 9.81
C SER A 243 9.06 -17.14 10.04
N PHE A 244 9.66 -18.25 9.63
CA PHE A 244 9.13 -19.61 9.79
C PHE A 244 9.92 -20.46 10.81
N SER A 245 10.81 -19.84 11.59
CA SER A 245 11.61 -20.55 12.57
C SER A 245 10.92 -20.57 13.93
N ALA A 246 10.54 -21.78 14.37
CA ALA A 246 10.01 -22.00 15.72
C ALA A 246 11.03 -21.76 16.84
N PHE A 247 12.31 -21.58 16.49
CA PHE A 247 13.40 -21.38 17.45
C PHE A 247 13.86 -19.93 17.53
N ASP A 248 13.25 -19.04 16.74
CA ASP A 248 13.60 -17.63 16.78
C ASP A 248 13.18 -17.07 18.15
N PRO A 249 14.08 -16.43 18.91
CA PRO A 249 13.79 -16.01 20.28
C PRO A 249 12.98 -14.72 20.37
N PHE A 250 12.64 -14.06 19.25
CA PHE A 250 12.04 -12.73 19.25
C PHE A 250 10.52 -12.76 19.21
N THR A 251 9.86 -11.86 19.93
CA THR A 251 8.43 -11.59 19.73
C THR A 251 8.30 -10.52 18.63
N PRO A 252 7.64 -10.78 17.50
CA PRO A 252 7.41 -9.75 16.49
C PRO A 252 6.57 -8.61 17.09
N PRO A 253 6.77 -7.35 16.66
CA PRO A 253 5.86 -6.26 16.99
C PRO A 253 4.41 -6.55 16.55
N GLU A 254 3.45 -5.82 17.11
CA GLU A 254 2.07 -5.83 16.61
C GLU A 254 1.99 -5.27 15.19
N ASP A 255 1.11 -5.87 14.37
CA ASP A 255 0.81 -5.37 13.04
C ASP A 255 0.29 -3.93 13.10
N GLN A 256 0.80 -3.09 12.20
CA GLN A 256 0.43 -1.69 12.08
C GLN A 256 0.02 -1.46 10.62
N PRO A 257 -1.26 -1.67 10.27
CA PRO A 257 -1.71 -1.61 8.88
C PRO A 257 -2.12 -0.19 8.43
N ASP A 258 -2.13 0.79 9.34
CA ASP A 258 -2.68 2.13 9.11
C ASP A 258 -1.59 3.09 8.58
N PRO A 259 -1.61 3.42 7.27
CA PRO A 259 -0.57 4.22 6.63
C PRO A 259 -0.51 5.68 7.10
N SER A 260 -1.52 6.18 7.83
CA SER A 260 -1.49 7.54 8.41
C SER A 260 -0.50 7.66 9.58
N LYS A 261 -0.14 6.53 10.20
CA LYS A 261 0.75 6.45 11.36
C LYS A 261 2.22 6.22 10.99
N GLY A 262 2.56 6.27 9.70
CA GLY A 262 3.93 6.10 9.19
C GLY A 262 4.11 4.77 8.45
N THR A 263 5.27 4.13 8.65
CA THR A 263 5.62 2.86 8.00
C THR A 263 4.70 1.74 8.48
N CYS A 264 3.92 1.16 7.56
CA CYS A 264 3.11 -0.01 7.90
C CYS A 264 3.99 -1.21 8.25
N TYR A 265 3.59 -2.01 9.24
CA TYR A 265 4.29 -3.24 9.62
C TYR A 265 3.35 -4.44 9.52
N TYR A 266 3.84 -5.51 8.90
CA TYR A 266 3.14 -6.79 8.78
C TYR A 266 4.08 -7.94 9.14
N TYR A 267 3.65 -8.80 10.05
CA TYR A 267 4.31 -10.05 10.36
C TYR A 267 3.64 -11.24 9.65
N ILE A 268 4.44 -12.06 8.98
CA ILE A 268 4.00 -13.32 8.37
C ILE A 268 4.88 -14.43 8.92
N GLY A 269 4.33 -15.30 9.75
CA GLY A 269 5.14 -16.35 10.35
C GLY A 269 4.42 -17.24 11.33
N LEU A 270 5.22 -18.03 12.07
CA LEU A 270 4.69 -19.01 13.01
C LEU A 270 4.28 -18.40 14.35
N LYS A 271 4.73 -17.22 14.73
CA LYS A 271 4.47 -16.67 16.07
C LYS A 271 3.10 -16.03 16.15
N ASP A 272 2.34 -16.37 17.18
CA ASP A 272 1.07 -15.72 17.47
C ASP A 272 1.34 -14.40 18.18
N VAL A 273 1.09 -13.29 17.48
CA VAL A 273 1.31 -11.93 17.99
C VAL A 273 0.32 -11.60 19.11
N ALA A 274 -0.89 -12.17 19.07
CA ALA A 274 -1.93 -11.95 20.08
C ALA A 274 -1.72 -12.80 21.34
N LYS A 275 -0.94 -13.88 21.25
CA LYS A 275 -0.61 -14.76 22.37
C LYS A 275 0.90 -14.95 22.48
N GLU A 276 1.53 -14.04 23.22
CA GLU A 276 2.97 -14.07 23.43
C GLU A 276 3.47 -15.46 23.86
N GLY A 277 4.49 -15.97 23.16
CA GLY A 277 5.08 -17.28 23.40
C GLY A 277 4.35 -18.47 22.77
N PHE A 278 3.21 -18.24 22.11
CA PHE A 278 2.52 -19.26 21.33
C PHE A 278 2.85 -19.15 19.85
N HIS A 279 2.71 -20.28 19.15
CA HIS A 279 2.79 -20.33 17.71
C HIS A 279 1.39 -20.57 17.13
N HIS A 280 1.14 -20.01 15.95
CA HIS A 280 0.02 -20.40 15.12
C HIS A 280 0.05 -21.90 14.89
N ASP A 281 -1.09 -22.54 15.16
CA ASP A 281 -1.31 -23.92 14.73
C ASP A 281 -1.69 -23.97 13.25
N ILE A 282 -1.84 -25.18 12.71
CA ILE A 282 -2.18 -25.37 11.30
C ILE A 282 -3.54 -24.74 10.97
N SER A 283 -4.50 -24.75 11.91
CA SER A 283 -5.81 -24.15 11.69
C SER A 283 -5.70 -22.64 11.50
N ALA A 284 -4.96 -21.96 12.39
CA ALA A 284 -4.74 -20.52 12.30
C ALA A 284 -4.00 -20.14 11.00
N LEU A 285 -2.99 -20.91 10.60
CA LEU A 285 -2.29 -20.69 9.33
C LEU A 285 -3.21 -20.88 8.12
N ASN A 286 -4.12 -21.86 8.15
CA ASN A 286 -5.12 -22.08 7.10
C ASN A 286 -6.10 -20.91 7.01
N GLU A 287 -6.55 -20.38 8.15
CA GLU A 287 -7.42 -19.20 8.23
C GLU A 287 -6.74 -17.95 7.64
N ASP A 288 -5.48 -17.69 8.01
CA ASP A 288 -4.73 -16.56 7.47
C ASP A 288 -4.48 -16.69 5.97
N CYS A 289 -4.15 -17.91 5.50
CA CYS A 289 -4.01 -18.20 4.08
C CYS A 289 -5.33 -17.96 3.32
N CYS A 290 -6.46 -18.44 3.87
CA CYS A 290 -7.79 -18.23 3.30
C CYS A 290 -8.11 -16.75 3.13
N ARG A 291 -7.88 -15.95 4.18
CA ARG A 291 -8.11 -14.50 4.18
C ARG A 291 -7.26 -13.79 3.12
N ALA A 292 -5.97 -14.13 3.05
CA ALA A 292 -5.05 -13.58 2.05
C ALA A 292 -5.46 -13.94 0.61
N LEU A 293 -5.83 -15.20 0.36
CA LEU A 293 -6.28 -15.67 -0.96
C LEU A 293 -7.59 -14.99 -1.39
N ARG A 294 -8.53 -14.76 -0.47
CA ARG A 294 -9.76 -13.99 -0.78
C ARG A 294 -9.45 -12.59 -1.24
N SER A 295 -8.58 -11.89 -0.53
CA SER A 295 -8.13 -10.54 -0.91
C SER A 295 -7.41 -10.56 -2.26
N CYS A 296 -6.57 -11.57 -2.50
CA CYS A 296 -5.81 -11.73 -3.72
C CYS A 296 -6.71 -12.02 -4.95
N PHE A 297 -7.60 -13.00 -4.86
CA PHE A 297 -8.44 -13.43 -5.99
C PHE A 297 -9.61 -12.49 -6.30
N ASN A 298 -9.92 -11.57 -5.39
CA ASN A 298 -10.94 -10.55 -5.65
C ASN A 298 -10.39 -9.32 -6.41
N ASP A 299 -9.07 -9.19 -6.49
CA ASP A 299 -8.39 -8.12 -7.22
C ASP A 299 -7.73 -8.70 -8.48
N ASP A 300 -8.20 -8.28 -9.66
CA ASP A 300 -7.74 -8.81 -10.95
C ASP A 300 -6.22 -8.69 -11.16
N ALA A 301 -5.57 -7.67 -10.59
CA ALA A 301 -4.13 -7.48 -10.71
C ALA A 301 -3.38 -8.43 -9.77
N LYS A 302 -3.84 -8.56 -8.52
CA LYS A 302 -3.25 -9.51 -7.55
C LYS A 302 -3.47 -10.95 -7.97
N ASP A 303 -4.66 -11.31 -8.47
CA ASP A 303 -4.97 -12.64 -9.00
C ASP A 303 -4.04 -13.05 -10.14
N LYS A 304 -3.80 -12.13 -11.09
CA LYS A 304 -2.84 -12.36 -12.19
C LYS A 304 -1.42 -12.52 -11.66
N LEU A 305 -0.99 -11.68 -10.73
CA LEU A 305 0.35 -11.73 -10.16
C LEU A 305 0.58 -13.07 -9.44
N TRP A 306 -0.37 -13.48 -8.60
CA TRP A 306 -0.34 -14.76 -7.90
C TRP A 306 -0.33 -15.93 -8.87
N SER A 307 -1.20 -15.90 -9.88
CA SER A 307 -1.27 -16.97 -10.89
C SER A 307 0.07 -17.14 -11.60
N ASN A 308 0.67 -16.05 -12.07
CA ASN A 308 1.98 -16.10 -12.73
C ASN A 308 3.08 -16.62 -11.79
N ALA A 309 3.04 -16.25 -10.51
CA ALA A 309 4.01 -16.74 -9.53
C ALA A 309 3.87 -18.25 -9.28
N ILE A 310 2.65 -18.75 -9.09
CA ILE A 310 2.38 -20.18 -8.89
C ILE A 310 2.72 -20.99 -10.15
N GLU A 311 2.47 -20.46 -11.34
CA GLU A 311 2.83 -21.12 -12.60
C GLU A 311 4.35 -21.26 -12.73
N CYS A 312 5.10 -20.19 -12.40
CA CYS A 312 6.56 -20.22 -12.35
C CYS A 312 7.12 -21.20 -11.31
N LEU A 313 6.45 -21.40 -10.18
CA LEU A 313 6.85 -22.42 -9.19
C LEU A 313 6.49 -23.84 -9.63
N GLY A 314 5.46 -23.99 -10.48
CA GLY A 314 4.99 -25.26 -11.02
C GLY A 314 5.96 -25.97 -11.97
N TYR A 315 7.11 -25.38 -12.32
CA TYR A 315 8.20 -26.08 -13.02
C TYR A 315 8.91 -27.12 -12.12
N ASP A 316 8.80 -26.99 -10.80
CA ASP A 316 9.28 -28.00 -9.85
C ASP A 316 8.20 -29.09 -9.64
N GLU A 317 8.57 -30.36 -9.80
CA GLU A 317 7.62 -31.49 -9.69
C GLU A 317 6.94 -31.58 -8.32
N ASN A 318 7.65 -31.24 -7.24
CA ASN A 318 7.07 -31.27 -5.90
C ASN A 318 6.02 -30.17 -5.75
N PHE A 319 6.30 -28.96 -6.24
CA PHE A 319 5.34 -27.85 -6.24
C PHE A 319 4.16 -28.10 -7.19
N SER A 320 4.41 -28.63 -8.39
CA SER A 320 3.34 -28.98 -9.34
C SER A 320 2.36 -29.97 -8.73
N SER A 321 2.86 -30.97 -8.01
CA SER A 321 2.03 -31.99 -7.36
C SER A 321 1.09 -31.46 -6.27
N ALA A 322 1.36 -30.27 -5.73
CA ALA A 322 0.49 -29.59 -4.77
C ALA A 322 -0.75 -28.96 -5.44
N ASN A 323 -0.73 -28.82 -6.78
CA ASN A 323 -1.82 -28.28 -7.60
C ASN A 323 -2.44 -26.99 -7.02
N LEU A 324 -1.60 -26.06 -6.57
CA LEU A 324 -2.04 -24.85 -5.87
C LEU A 324 -2.97 -23.98 -6.72
N MET A 325 -2.87 -24.05 -8.06
CA MET A 325 -3.78 -23.37 -8.99
C MET A 325 -5.26 -23.72 -8.77
N ASP A 326 -5.56 -24.91 -8.24
CA ASP A 326 -6.91 -25.34 -7.90
C ASP A 326 -7.59 -24.43 -6.86
N LEU A 327 -6.82 -23.77 -6.00
CA LEU A 327 -7.33 -22.82 -5.01
C LEU A 327 -8.11 -21.67 -5.68
N ARG A 328 -7.64 -21.20 -6.83
CA ARG A 328 -8.33 -20.18 -7.64
C ARG A 328 -9.63 -20.70 -8.24
N GLY A 329 -9.65 -21.96 -8.68
CA GLY A 329 -10.86 -22.65 -9.14
C GLY A 329 -11.92 -22.72 -8.04
N ARG A 330 -11.52 -23.20 -6.86
CA ARG A 330 -12.36 -23.30 -5.66
C ARG A 330 -12.93 -21.96 -5.21
N PHE A 331 -12.15 -20.89 -5.32
CA PHE A 331 -12.63 -19.53 -5.03
C PHE A 331 -13.78 -19.13 -5.97
N ASN A 332 -13.62 -19.36 -7.27
CA ASN A 332 -14.64 -19.04 -8.27
C ASN A 332 -15.90 -19.88 -8.11
N GLU A 333 -15.77 -21.17 -7.78
CA GLU A 333 -16.90 -22.04 -7.47
C GLU A 333 -17.66 -21.56 -6.22
N THR A 334 -16.93 -21.17 -5.17
CA THR A 334 -17.52 -20.62 -3.95
C THR A 334 -18.30 -19.33 -4.25
N LYS A 335 -17.71 -18.42 -5.04
CA LYS A 335 -18.36 -17.19 -5.53
C LYS A 335 -19.60 -17.46 -6.37
N GLN A 336 -19.60 -18.51 -7.19
CA GLN A 336 -20.77 -18.91 -7.97
C GLN A 336 -21.87 -19.55 -7.13
N SER A 337 -21.53 -20.16 -5.98
CA SER A 337 -22.51 -20.78 -5.08
C SER A 337 -23.19 -19.76 -4.16
N LEU A 338 -22.50 -18.66 -3.83
CA LEU A 338 -22.96 -17.60 -2.91
C LEU A 338 -23.26 -16.28 -3.62
N ARG A 339 -23.91 -16.31 -4.79
CA ARG A 339 -24.11 -15.14 -5.69
C ARG A 339 -24.77 -13.92 -5.04
N ASP A 340 -25.55 -14.12 -3.98
CA ASP A 340 -26.32 -13.08 -3.31
C ASP A 340 -25.62 -12.50 -2.07
N LYS A 341 -24.42 -13.00 -1.71
CA LYS A 341 -23.67 -12.54 -0.54
C LYS A 341 -22.42 -11.80 -0.95
N GLN A 342 -22.08 -10.76 -0.19
CA GLN A 342 -20.83 -10.06 -0.40
C GLN A 342 -19.65 -11.01 -0.05
N TYR A 343 -18.58 -10.92 -0.84
CA TYR A 343 -17.44 -11.84 -0.79
C TYR A 343 -16.61 -11.71 0.50
N ASP A 344 -16.79 -10.63 1.24
CA ASP A 344 -16.24 -10.28 2.55
C ASP A 344 -17.11 -10.78 3.72
N SER A 345 -18.28 -11.38 3.45
CA SER A 345 -19.10 -11.99 4.48
C SER A 345 -18.39 -13.15 5.19
N ALA A 346 -18.65 -13.29 6.50
CA ALA A 346 -18.13 -14.40 7.30
C ALA A 346 -18.51 -15.78 6.74
N GLU A 347 -19.68 -15.89 6.12
CA GLU A 347 -20.15 -17.12 5.50
C GLU A 347 -19.37 -17.50 4.25
N PHE A 348 -18.96 -16.52 3.43
CA PHE A 348 -18.06 -16.79 2.32
C PHE A 348 -16.71 -17.29 2.84
N GLU A 349 -16.18 -16.67 3.90
CA GLU A 349 -14.91 -17.08 4.53
C GLU A 349 -14.95 -18.52 5.00
N GLU A 350 -15.97 -18.87 5.79
CA GLU A 350 -16.16 -20.20 6.35
C GLU A 350 -16.28 -21.24 5.24
N ARG A 351 -17.09 -20.96 4.20
CA ARG A 351 -17.27 -21.88 3.08
C ARG A 351 -16.00 -22.03 2.25
N PHE A 352 -15.30 -20.94 1.97
CA PHE A 352 -14.07 -21.00 1.18
C PHE A 352 -12.97 -21.73 1.95
N LEU A 353 -12.84 -21.47 3.26
CA LEU A 353 -11.92 -22.18 4.15
C LEU A 353 -12.19 -23.68 4.14
N GLU A 354 -13.44 -24.10 4.33
CA GLU A 354 -13.85 -25.51 4.28
C GLU A 354 -13.42 -26.17 2.96
N VAL A 355 -13.65 -25.47 1.84
CA VAL A 355 -13.35 -26.00 0.52
C VAL A 355 -11.84 -26.05 0.25
N ILE A 356 -11.01 -25.13 0.74
CA ILE A 356 -9.56 -25.15 0.48
C ILE A 356 -8.73 -25.94 1.49
N THR A 357 -9.25 -26.16 2.71
CA THR A 357 -8.53 -26.85 3.80
C THR A 357 -7.93 -28.19 3.37
N PRO A 358 -8.62 -29.08 2.62
CA PRO A 358 -8.02 -30.33 2.17
C PRO A 358 -6.75 -30.14 1.32
N THR A 359 -6.72 -29.08 0.49
CA THR A 359 -5.54 -28.76 -0.33
C THR A 359 -4.42 -28.23 0.55
N LEU A 360 -4.71 -27.34 1.50
CA LEU A 360 -3.71 -26.79 2.42
C LEU A 360 -3.13 -27.87 3.34
N ASP A 361 -3.98 -28.75 3.89
CA ASP A 361 -3.56 -29.86 4.74
C ASP A 361 -2.63 -30.83 3.99
N SER A 362 -2.86 -31.03 2.69
CA SER A 362 -1.97 -31.86 1.85
C SER A 362 -0.53 -31.32 1.75
N LEU A 363 -0.33 -30.01 1.96
CA LEU A 363 1.00 -29.39 1.99
C LEU A 363 1.77 -29.75 3.26
N SER A 364 1.05 -29.97 4.36
CA SER A 364 1.63 -30.28 5.67
C SER A 364 2.04 -31.76 5.81
N CYS A 365 1.62 -32.62 4.89
CA CYS A 365 1.84 -34.07 4.95
C CYS A 365 2.09 -34.70 3.57
N LYS A 366 3.37 -34.82 3.20
CA LYS A 366 3.87 -36.00 2.47
C LYS A 366 4.85 -36.74 3.38
N ARG A 367 4.34 -37.56 4.29
CA ARG A 367 5.12 -38.68 4.81
C ARG A 367 5.22 -39.69 3.67
N HIS A 368 6.41 -39.80 3.06
CA HIS A 368 6.79 -41.03 2.38
C HIS A 368 7.06 -42.14 3.40
#